data_AF-A0A8T4ZHH8-F1
#
_entry.id   AF-A0A8T4ZHH8-F1
#
_cell.length_a   1.000
_cell.length_b   1.000
_cell.length_c   1.000
_cell.angle_alpha   90.00
_cell.angle_beta   90.00
_cell.angle_gamma   90.00
#
_symmetry.space_group_name_H-M   'P 1'
#
loop_
_entity.id
_entity.type
_entity.pdbx_description
1 polymer ?
#
loop_
_entity_poly.entity_id
_entity_poly.type
_entity_poly.pdbx_seq_one_letter_code
_entity_poly.pdbx_strand_id
1 'polypeptide(L)'
;GRGGVGAVMGSKNLKAIGVKGTNPIEVFNLLELRKKLKELSPSIKGVADEYRPHGTIYIVDLADEHGVLAANNFQKTVYNVAADKVGYKAFKDYLISDTVCFNCPVACGKLLEAKREPYKGIRADLDYELIWALGPNCGIYDLSPIIAAVNYCDETGMDGISAGVVTGFAMELYEKKILTINDIGGVGLKFGSDEAMMTLLNMIAERRGIGDILAEEVYEAALRIGKGAIHYAMHSKRQSFTGWEPRGMTGMALAFATSNRGACHNVGGWTGREELIAETVDKFGSKGKAQIVKMAQDTRAFIDSLGICTYMRSPLGFKGETPNADILSLVTGIDFSNKLLLIGERIYNLERLILTKEGITRKDDNLPERIKSEKILVKGVETRFDNTMLQTMLNEYYSLRGWDERGIPTKETLQRLDVL
;
A
#
# COMPACT_ATOMS: atom_id res chain seq x y z
N GLY A 1 -0.26 -5.19 9.69
CA GLY A 1 -0.73 -3.81 9.39
C GLY A 1 0.43 -2.84 9.44
N ARG A 2 0.41 -1.75 8.66
CA ARG A 2 1.56 -0.85 8.46
C ARG A 2 1.71 0.23 9.55
N GLY A 3 2.87 0.88 9.63
CA GLY A 3 3.13 2.02 10.52
C GLY A 3 3.49 1.65 11.97
N GLY A 4 3.82 0.39 12.25
CA GLY A 4 4.33 -0.02 13.56
C GLY A 4 3.31 -0.01 14.71
N VAL A 5 2.01 0.04 14.42
CA VAL A 5 0.96 0.09 15.45
C VAL A 5 0.99 -1.12 16.40
N GLY A 6 1.41 -2.30 15.91
CA GLY A 6 1.61 -3.49 16.75
C GLY A 6 2.78 -3.33 17.73
N ALA A 7 3.84 -2.62 17.35
CA ALA A 7 4.95 -2.31 18.25
C ALA A 7 4.54 -1.29 19.32
N VAL A 8 3.67 -0.32 19.00
CA VAL A 8 3.08 0.61 19.99
C VAL A 8 2.19 -0.13 20.99
N MET A 9 1.44 -1.14 20.53
CA MET A 9 0.65 -2.00 21.40
C MET A 9 1.54 -2.85 22.32
N GLY A 10 2.59 -3.47 21.77
CA GLY A 10 3.59 -4.24 22.52
C GLY A 10 4.37 -3.42 23.54
N SER A 11 4.75 -2.18 23.22
CA SER A 11 5.47 -1.28 24.15
C SER A 11 4.64 -0.88 25.38
N LYS A 12 3.32 -1.07 25.31
CA LYS A 12 2.38 -0.88 26.42
C LYS A 12 2.08 -2.18 27.16
N ASN A 13 2.80 -3.27 26.87
CA ASN A 13 2.54 -4.61 27.40
C ASN A 13 1.09 -5.09 27.19
N LEU A 14 0.44 -4.62 26.11
CA LEU A 14 -0.92 -5.02 25.77
C LEU A 14 -0.86 -6.15 24.74
N LYS A 15 -1.25 -7.37 25.11
CA LYS A 15 -1.19 -8.52 24.19
C LYS A 15 -2.40 -8.63 23.27
N ALA A 16 -3.60 -8.35 23.77
CA ALA A 16 -4.85 -8.50 23.02
C ALA A 16 -5.97 -7.63 23.61
N ILE A 17 -7.04 -7.42 22.84
CA ILE A 17 -8.30 -6.81 23.27
C ILE A 17 -9.44 -7.76 22.90
N GLY A 18 -10.21 -8.23 23.88
CA GLY A 18 -11.40 -9.05 23.66
C GLY A 18 -12.67 -8.22 23.73
N VAL A 19 -13.55 -8.30 22.73
CA VAL A 19 -14.79 -7.52 22.64
C VAL A 19 -15.97 -8.44 22.30
N LYS A 20 -17.10 -8.25 22.98
CA LYS A 20 -18.40 -8.86 22.64
C LYS A 20 -19.50 -7.82 22.82
N GLY A 21 -20.32 -7.62 21.79
CA GLY A 21 -21.46 -6.71 21.83
C GLY A 21 -22.71 -7.39 21.29
N THR A 22 -23.86 -7.13 21.92
CA THR A 22 -25.18 -7.67 21.51
C THR A 22 -26.22 -6.57 21.32
N ASN A 23 -25.85 -5.31 21.57
CA ASN A 23 -26.74 -4.18 21.44
C ASN A 23 -26.98 -3.88 19.95
N PRO A 24 -28.20 -3.48 19.56
CA PRO A 24 -28.49 -3.08 18.19
C PRO A 24 -27.76 -1.77 17.86
N ILE A 25 -27.45 -1.58 16.57
CA ILE A 25 -26.99 -0.30 16.03
C ILE A 25 -28.22 0.49 15.61
N GLU A 26 -28.38 1.69 16.14
CA GLU A 26 -29.46 2.60 15.76
C GLU A 26 -29.21 3.16 14.35
N VAL A 27 -30.27 3.15 13.53
CA VAL A 27 -30.24 3.63 12.14
C VAL A 27 -31.43 4.58 11.98
N PHE A 28 -31.15 5.83 11.59
CA PHE A 28 -32.16 6.88 11.52
C PHE A 28 -33.37 6.51 10.65
N ASN A 29 -33.15 5.99 9.44
CA ASN A 29 -34.23 5.54 8.55
C ASN A 29 -33.93 4.17 7.92
N LEU A 30 -34.10 3.12 8.72
CA LEU A 30 -33.80 1.74 8.33
C LEU A 30 -34.63 1.24 7.13
N LEU A 31 -35.92 1.61 7.05
CA LEU A 31 -36.79 1.15 5.97
C LEU A 31 -36.34 1.70 4.62
N GLU A 32 -36.00 2.99 4.58
CA GLU A 32 -35.53 3.63 3.34
C GLU A 32 -34.11 3.20 2.99
N LEU A 33 -33.24 3.02 3.99
CA LEU A 33 -31.91 2.43 3.78
C LEU A 33 -32.00 1.05 3.10
N ARG A 34 -32.92 0.19 3.53
CA ARG A 34 -33.13 -1.13 2.90
C ARG A 34 -33.59 -1.03 1.45
N LYS A 35 -34.47 -0.08 1.13
CA LYS A 35 -34.89 0.17 -0.27
C LYS A 35 -33.71 0.63 -1.11
N LYS A 36 -32.96 1.62 -0.63
CA LYS A 36 -31.78 2.15 -1.33
C LYS A 36 -30.71 1.08 -1.56
N LEU A 37 -30.43 0.24 -0.56
CA LEU A 37 -29.49 -0.88 -0.73
C LEU A 37 -29.98 -1.93 -1.73
N LYS A 38 -31.30 -2.16 -1.81
CA LYS A 38 -31.90 -3.02 -2.84
C LYS A 38 -31.77 -2.41 -4.23
N GLU A 39 -31.95 -1.09 -4.37
CA GLU A 39 -31.72 -0.39 -5.66
C GLU A 39 -30.26 -0.47 -6.10
N LEU A 40 -29.32 -0.40 -5.16
CA LEU A 40 -27.88 -0.50 -5.42
C LEU A 40 -27.39 -1.94 -5.58
N SER A 41 -28.24 -2.95 -5.35
CA SER A 41 -27.85 -4.36 -5.41
C SER A 41 -27.20 -4.76 -6.73
N PRO A 42 -27.62 -4.26 -7.92
CA PRO A 42 -26.94 -4.58 -9.18
C PRO A 42 -25.50 -4.04 -9.21
N SER A 43 -25.24 -2.82 -8.72
CA SER A 43 -23.89 -2.26 -8.66
C SER A 43 -23.01 -2.99 -7.64
N ILE A 44 -23.57 -3.34 -6.49
CA ILE A 44 -22.88 -4.15 -5.47
C ILE A 44 -22.54 -5.53 -6.03
N LYS A 45 -23.48 -6.17 -6.75
CA LYS A 45 -23.24 -7.44 -7.42
C LYS A 45 -22.15 -7.31 -8.49
N GLY A 46 -22.15 -6.24 -9.27
CA GLY A 46 -21.10 -5.99 -10.27
C GLY A 46 -19.69 -5.95 -9.67
N VAL A 47 -19.53 -5.27 -8.53
CA VAL A 47 -18.26 -5.28 -7.78
C VAL A 47 -17.94 -6.68 -7.25
N ALA A 48 -18.93 -7.43 -6.75
CA ALA A 48 -18.69 -8.79 -6.31
C ALA A 48 -18.28 -9.72 -7.46
N ASP A 49 -18.90 -9.60 -8.63
CA ASP A 49 -18.58 -10.39 -9.82
C ASP A 49 -17.18 -10.04 -10.36
N GLU A 50 -16.74 -8.78 -10.18
CA GLU A 50 -15.37 -8.33 -10.48
C GLU A 50 -14.36 -8.90 -9.47
N TYR A 51 -14.49 -8.62 -8.18
CA TYR A 51 -13.41 -8.92 -7.23
C TYR A 51 -13.46 -10.32 -6.62
N ARG A 52 -14.63 -10.98 -6.53
CA ARG A 52 -14.72 -12.30 -5.89
C ARG A 52 -13.85 -13.35 -6.58
N PRO A 53 -13.83 -13.49 -7.92
CA PRO A 53 -13.10 -14.58 -8.57
C PRO A 53 -11.57 -14.55 -8.36
N HIS A 54 -10.99 -13.38 -8.09
CA HIS A 54 -9.53 -13.21 -8.05
C HIS A 54 -8.99 -12.40 -6.87
N GLY A 55 -9.87 -11.80 -6.05
CA GLY A 55 -9.45 -10.87 -5.01
C GLY A 55 -8.68 -9.71 -5.63
N THR A 56 -7.61 -9.30 -4.97
CA THR A 56 -6.68 -8.30 -5.53
C THR A 56 -5.55 -8.93 -6.33
N ILE A 57 -5.46 -10.26 -6.43
CA ILE A 57 -4.35 -10.96 -7.08
C ILE A 57 -4.22 -10.60 -8.56
N TYR A 58 -5.32 -10.28 -9.25
CA TYR A 58 -5.28 -9.80 -10.64
C TYR A 58 -4.44 -8.53 -10.84
N ILE A 59 -4.17 -7.77 -9.77
CA ILE A 59 -3.31 -6.59 -9.83
C ILE A 59 -1.85 -6.99 -10.11
N VAL A 60 -1.44 -8.22 -9.78
CA VAL A 60 -0.15 -8.78 -10.22
C VAL A 60 -0.07 -8.74 -11.74
N ASP A 61 -1.09 -9.28 -12.41
CA ASP A 61 -1.22 -9.35 -13.86
C ASP A 61 -1.27 -7.93 -14.45
N LEU A 62 -2.09 -7.05 -13.89
CA LEU A 62 -2.18 -5.65 -14.32
C LEU A 62 -0.81 -4.96 -14.26
N ALA A 63 -0.08 -5.10 -13.15
CA ALA A 63 1.21 -4.47 -12.95
C ALA A 63 2.30 -5.09 -13.86
N ASP A 64 2.27 -6.42 -14.05
CA ASP A 64 3.17 -7.15 -14.94
C ASP A 64 2.95 -6.74 -16.41
N GLU A 65 1.70 -6.74 -16.90
CA GLU A 65 1.34 -6.35 -18.28
C GLU A 65 1.71 -4.89 -18.62
N HIS A 66 1.73 -4.02 -17.61
CA HIS A 66 2.12 -2.62 -17.75
C HIS A 66 3.62 -2.39 -17.52
N GLY A 67 4.38 -3.40 -17.08
CA GLY A 67 5.80 -3.28 -16.77
C GLY A 67 6.09 -2.39 -15.56
N VAL A 68 5.16 -2.31 -14.61
CA VAL A 68 5.23 -1.44 -13.42
C VAL A 68 5.28 -2.22 -12.11
N LEU A 69 5.34 -3.55 -12.18
CA LEU A 69 5.62 -4.41 -11.02
C LEU A 69 7.11 -4.34 -10.67
N ALA A 70 7.44 -3.72 -9.54
CA ALA A 70 8.83 -3.62 -9.10
C ALA A 70 9.38 -4.99 -8.66
N ALA A 71 10.66 -5.27 -8.93
CA ALA A 71 11.33 -6.50 -8.52
C ALA A 71 12.77 -6.26 -8.07
N ASN A 72 13.27 -7.21 -7.27
CA ASN A 72 14.60 -7.20 -6.68
C ASN A 72 14.94 -5.84 -6.02
N ASN A 73 14.15 -5.43 -5.02
CA ASN A 73 14.31 -4.13 -4.35
C ASN A 73 14.34 -2.92 -5.31
N PHE A 74 13.37 -2.88 -6.23
CA PHE A 74 13.23 -1.82 -7.24
C PHE A 74 14.46 -1.66 -8.16
N GLN A 75 15.29 -2.69 -8.33
CA GLN A 75 16.37 -2.67 -9.33
C GLN A 75 15.84 -2.80 -10.76
N LYS A 76 14.71 -3.47 -10.93
CA LYS A 76 14.09 -3.75 -12.23
C LYS A 76 12.58 -3.82 -12.11
N THR A 77 11.90 -3.85 -13.25
CA THR A 77 10.49 -4.20 -13.34
C THR A 77 10.34 -5.61 -13.90
N VAL A 78 9.18 -6.21 -13.67
CA VAL A 78 8.75 -7.45 -14.29
C VAL A 78 7.81 -7.13 -15.46
N TYR A 79 7.96 -7.87 -16.55
CA TYR A 79 7.08 -7.79 -17.71
C TYR A 79 6.92 -9.19 -18.32
N ASN A 80 5.69 -9.69 -18.43
CA ASN A 80 5.31 -11.01 -18.94
C ASN A 80 6.00 -12.18 -18.22
N VAL A 81 6.08 -12.12 -16.88
CA VAL A 81 6.66 -13.22 -16.07
C VAL A 81 5.83 -13.47 -14.81
N ALA A 82 5.48 -12.43 -14.07
CA ALA A 82 4.80 -12.59 -12.78
C ALA A 82 3.36 -13.10 -12.94
N ALA A 83 2.63 -12.65 -13.96
CA ALA A 83 1.25 -13.05 -14.21
C ALA A 83 1.11 -14.58 -14.32
N ASP A 84 2.02 -15.24 -15.05
CA ASP A 84 2.02 -16.69 -15.25
C ASP A 84 2.47 -17.48 -14.01
N LYS A 85 3.29 -16.88 -13.14
CA LYS A 85 3.97 -17.58 -12.05
C LYS A 85 3.30 -17.40 -10.70
N VAL A 86 2.81 -16.20 -10.43
CA VAL A 86 2.26 -15.78 -9.13
C VAL A 86 0.99 -14.94 -9.27
N GLY A 87 0.49 -14.75 -10.49
CA GLY A 87 -0.72 -13.98 -10.79
C GLY A 87 -2.01 -14.81 -10.84
N TYR A 88 -3.01 -14.28 -11.54
CA TYR A 88 -4.39 -14.80 -11.59
C TYR A 88 -4.48 -16.25 -12.06
N LYS A 89 -3.63 -16.67 -13.01
CA LYS A 89 -3.65 -18.06 -13.49
C LYS A 89 -3.06 -19.01 -12.46
N ALA A 90 -1.95 -18.63 -11.85
CA ALA A 90 -1.19 -19.48 -10.93
C ALA A 90 -1.92 -19.70 -9.60
N PHE A 91 -2.53 -18.67 -9.01
CA PHE A 91 -3.14 -18.80 -7.68
C PHE A 91 -4.29 -19.79 -7.63
N LYS A 92 -4.99 -20.03 -8.75
CA LYS A 92 -6.12 -20.97 -8.83
C LYS A 92 -5.72 -22.37 -8.44
N ASP A 93 -4.49 -22.77 -8.76
CA ASP A 93 -3.99 -24.07 -8.35
C ASP A 93 -3.82 -24.14 -6.83
N TYR A 94 -3.64 -23.02 -6.13
CA TYR A 94 -3.40 -22.98 -4.69
C TYR A 94 -4.67 -22.65 -3.87
N LEU A 95 -5.76 -22.25 -4.52
CA LEU A 95 -6.97 -21.76 -3.87
C LEU A 95 -7.69 -22.87 -3.11
N ILE A 96 -7.97 -22.61 -1.82
CA ILE A 96 -8.82 -23.46 -0.97
C ILE A 96 -10.24 -22.91 -0.90
N SER A 97 -10.36 -21.62 -0.58
CA SER A 97 -11.67 -20.96 -0.43
C SER A 97 -11.53 -19.45 -0.50
N ASP A 98 -12.66 -18.80 -0.80
CA ASP A 98 -12.81 -17.37 -0.55
C ASP A 98 -12.96 -17.10 0.95
N THR A 99 -12.41 -15.99 1.43
CA THR A 99 -12.69 -15.47 2.77
C THR A 99 -13.49 -14.17 2.67
N VAL A 100 -14.16 -13.81 3.77
CA VAL A 100 -15.11 -12.71 3.77
C VAL A 100 -15.03 -11.90 5.06
N CYS A 101 -14.93 -10.58 4.91
CA CYS A 101 -15.08 -9.65 6.02
C CYS A 101 -16.53 -9.63 6.53
N PHE A 102 -16.74 -9.13 7.75
CA PHE A 102 -18.06 -9.02 8.34
C PHE A 102 -19.08 -8.37 7.39
N ASN A 103 -20.18 -9.08 7.12
CA ASN A 103 -21.31 -8.63 6.30
C ASN A 103 -20.93 -8.15 4.87
N CYS A 104 -19.77 -8.55 4.35
CA CYS A 104 -19.29 -8.13 3.04
C CYS A 104 -19.90 -9.02 1.93
N PRO A 105 -20.60 -8.45 0.94
CA PRO A 105 -21.16 -9.25 -0.17
C PRO A 105 -20.10 -9.62 -1.23
N VAL A 106 -18.89 -9.04 -1.16
CA VAL A 106 -17.85 -9.21 -2.17
C VAL A 106 -17.12 -10.54 -2.00
N ALA A 107 -16.71 -10.90 -0.78
CA ALA A 107 -15.85 -12.06 -0.49
C ALA A 107 -14.55 -12.08 -1.31
N CYS A 108 -13.80 -10.98 -1.26
CA CYS A 108 -12.58 -10.81 -2.06
C CYS A 108 -11.38 -11.60 -1.55
N GLY A 109 -11.32 -11.98 -0.26
CA GLY A 109 -10.14 -12.63 0.31
C GLY A 109 -9.92 -14.02 -0.28
N LYS A 110 -8.66 -14.48 -0.27
CA LYS A 110 -8.21 -15.68 -1.00
C LYS A 110 -7.33 -16.52 -0.11
N LEU A 111 -7.92 -17.53 0.53
CA LEU A 111 -7.17 -18.50 1.32
C LEU A 111 -6.50 -19.51 0.38
N LEU A 112 -5.17 -19.47 0.35
CA LEU A 112 -4.36 -20.37 -0.46
C LEU A 112 -3.63 -21.38 0.43
N GLU A 113 -3.27 -22.53 -0.14
CA GLU A 113 -2.45 -23.56 0.52
C GLU A 113 -1.19 -23.84 -0.31
N ALA A 114 -0.03 -23.73 0.32
CA ALA A 114 1.26 -24.05 -0.29
C ALA A 114 1.34 -25.53 -0.67
N LYS A 115 1.94 -25.80 -1.84
CA LYS A 115 1.96 -27.14 -2.45
C LYS A 115 3.34 -27.80 -2.48
N ARG A 116 4.40 -26.99 -2.49
CA ARG A 116 5.79 -27.46 -2.58
C ARG A 116 6.39 -27.64 -1.18
N GLU A 117 7.12 -28.74 -0.99
CA GLU A 117 7.95 -28.96 0.20
C GLU A 117 9.08 -27.91 0.30
N PRO A 118 9.46 -27.48 1.51
CA PRO A 118 8.99 -27.93 2.83
C PRO A 118 7.73 -27.19 3.33
N TYR A 119 7.10 -26.37 2.48
CA TYR A 119 6.01 -25.48 2.87
C TYR A 119 4.62 -26.10 2.73
N LYS A 120 4.54 -27.34 2.25
CA LYS A 120 3.28 -27.98 1.86
C LYS A 120 2.28 -28.00 3.02
N GLY A 121 1.06 -27.57 2.76
CA GLY A 121 -0.03 -27.53 3.75
C GLY A 121 -0.11 -26.25 4.58
N ILE A 122 0.87 -25.34 4.49
CA ILE A 122 0.77 -24.02 5.09
C ILE A 122 -0.26 -23.19 4.34
N ARG A 123 -1.08 -22.42 5.07
CA ARG A 123 -2.18 -21.63 4.50
C ARG A 123 -2.09 -20.16 4.90
N ALA A 124 -2.46 -19.28 3.99
CA ALA A 124 -2.57 -17.85 4.25
C ALA A 124 -3.59 -17.18 3.32
N ASP A 125 -4.16 -16.06 3.75
CA ASP A 125 -4.94 -15.19 2.88
C ASP A 125 -4.00 -14.26 2.12
N LEU A 126 -4.08 -14.27 0.79
CA LEU A 126 -3.16 -13.51 -0.06
C LEU A 126 -3.86 -12.37 -0.79
N ASP A 127 -3.16 -11.24 -0.79
CA ASP A 127 -3.44 -10.08 -1.62
C ASP A 127 -2.24 -9.76 -2.52
N TYR A 128 -2.45 -8.85 -3.47
CA TYR A 128 -1.42 -8.41 -4.41
C TYR A 128 -0.14 -7.89 -3.75
N GLU A 129 -0.25 -7.10 -2.69
CA GLU A 129 0.92 -6.44 -2.08
C GLU A 129 1.79 -7.45 -1.33
N LEU A 130 1.16 -8.44 -0.70
CA LEU A 130 1.84 -9.55 -0.06
C LEU A 130 2.54 -10.46 -1.08
N ILE A 131 1.88 -10.77 -2.20
CA ILE A 131 2.49 -11.52 -3.31
C ILE A 131 3.70 -10.76 -3.86
N TRP A 132 3.56 -9.46 -4.10
CA TRP A 132 4.66 -8.63 -4.59
C TRP A 132 5.84 -8.59 -3.61
N ALA A 133 5.59 -8.22 -2.35
CA ALA A 133 6.62 -7.91 -1.38
C ALA A 133 7.48 -9.13 -1.02
N LEU A 134 6.83 -10.29 -0.83
CA LEU A 134 7.47 -11.56 -0.46
C LEU A 134 7.79 -12.44 -1.67
N GLY A 135 7.44 -11.99 -2.87
CA GLY A 135 7.67 -12.67 -4.15
C GLY A 135 8.63 -11.87 -5.05
N PRO A 136 8.14 -11.22 -6.13
CA PRO A 136 8.96 -10.46 -7.08
C PRO A 136 9.97 -9.49 -6.47
N ASN A 137 9.63 -8.78 -5.37
CA ASN A 137 10.57 -7.89 -4.70
C ASN A 137 11.79 -8.64 -4.12
N CYS A 138 11.60 -9.89 -3.70
CA CYS A 138 12.65 -10.81 -3.24
C CYS A 138 13.17 -11.73 -4.37
N GLY A 139 12.76 -11.52 -5.61
CA GLY A 139 13.15 -12.35 -6.76
C GLY A 139 12.52 -13.75 -6.77
N ILE A 140 11.46 -13.97 -6.00
CA ILE A 140 10.76 -15.25 -5.85
C ILE A 140 9.49 -15.26 -6.70
N TYR A 141 9.33 -16.29 -7.53
CA TYR A 141 8.20 -16.44 -8.47
C TYR A 141 7.51 -17.81 -8.29
N ASP A 142 7.32 -18.19 -7.03
CA ASP A 142 6.64 -19.41 -6.61
C ASP A 142 5.72 -19.09 -5.43
N LEU A 143 4.44 -19.44 -5.54
CA LEU A 143 3.45 -19.16 -4.52
C LEU A 143 3.66 -19.97 -3.23
N SER A 144 4.27 -21.15 -3.25
CA SER A 144 4.44 -21.96 -2.03
C SER A 144 5.26 -21.24 -0.94
N PRO A 145 6.48 -20.73 -1.21
CA PRO A 145 7.23 -19.96 -0.23
C PRO A 145 6.59 -18.61 0.09
N ILE A 146 5.89 -17.97 -0.87
CA ILE A 146 5.18 -16.71 -0.62
C ILE A 146 4.06 -16.93 0.40
N ILE A 147 3.24 -17.97 0.21
CA ILE A 147 2.16 -18.35 1.15
C ILE A 147 2.74 -18.63 2.54
N ALA A 148 3.85 -19.35 2.63
CA ALA A 148 4.50 -19.62 3.90
C ALA A 148 5.03 -18.36 4.60
N ALA A 149 5.61 -17.43 3.84
CA ALA A 149 6.10 -16.16 4.37
C ALA A 149 4.97 -15.26 4.84
N VAL A 150 3.84 -15.22 4.12
CA VAL A 150 2.64 -14.48 4.54
C VAL A 150 2.09 -15.07 5.85
N ASN A 151 1.92 -16.40 5.90
CA ASN A 151 1.47 -17.08 7.13
C ASN A 151 2.39 -16.72 8.31
N TYR A 152 3.70 -16.76 8.10
CA TYR A 152 4.66 -16.41 9.15
C TYR A 152 4.51 -14.95 9.61
N CYS A 153 4.31 -14.00 8.69
CA CYS A 153 4.07 -12.60 9.03
C CYS A 153 2.76 -12.43 9.82
N ASP A 154 1.70 -13.14 9.45
CA ASP A 154 0.41 -13.09 10.15
C ASP A 154 0.53 -13.63 11.58
N GLU A 155 1.16 -14.80 11.76
CA GLU A 155 1.34 -15.44 13.08
C GLU A 155 2.24 -14.62 14.02
N THR A 156 3.23 -13.93 13.46
CA THR A 156 4.15 -13.07 14.24
C THR A 156 3.67 -11.62 14.38
N GLY A 157 2.63 -11.22 13.65
CA GLY A 157 2.09 -9.85 13.66
C GLY A 157 2.97 -8.83 12.92
N MET A 158 3.78 -9.26 11.96
CA MET A 158 4.61 -8.39 11.12
C MET A 158 3.82 -7.81 9.94
N ASP A 159 4.17 -6.61 9.49
CA ASP A 159 3.69 -6.09 8.21
C ASP A 159 4.36 -6.84 7.05
N GLY A 160 3.65 -7.74 6.37
CA GLY A 160 4.20 -8.54 5.28
C GLY A 160 4.79 -7.71 4.13
N ILE A 161 4.27 -6.50 3.89
CA ILE A 161 4.83 -5.57 2.90
C ILE A 161 6.23 -5.12 3.34
N SER A 162 6.34 -4.52 4.52
CA SER A 162 7.63 -4.05 5.03
C SER A 162 8.61 -5.20 5.28
N ALA A 163 8.14 -6.37 5.72
CA ALA A 163 8.96 -7.56 5.88
C ALA A 163 9.57 -8.02 4.54
N GLY A 164 8.79 -8.02 3.46
CA GLY A 164 9.28 -8.30 2.11
C GLY A 164 10.24 -7.24 1.58
N VAL A 165 9.96 -5.95 1.81
CA VAL A 165 10.86 -4.85 1.40
C VAL A 165 12.20 -4.91 2.13
N VAL A 166 12.19 -5.13 3.45
CA VAL A 166 13.40 -5.32 4.26
C VAL A 166 14.19 -6.55 3.79
N THR A 167 13.51 -7.63 3.41
CA THR A 167 14.17 -8.82 2.86
C THR A 167 14.84 -8.52 1.52
N GLY A 168 14.13 -7.89 0.58
CA GLY A 168 14.71 -7.49 -0.70
C GLY A 168 15.89 -6.52 -0.54
N PHE A 169 15.78 -5.58 0.39
CA PHE A 169 16.87 -4.67 0.76
C PHE A 169 18.11 -5.44 1.26
N ALA A 170 17.94 -6.38 2.18
CA ALA A 170 19.05 -7.19 2.69
C ALA A 170 19.69 -8.06 1.60
N MET A 171 18.89 -8.64 0.70
CA MET A 171 19.38 -9.37 -0.48
C MET A 171 20.23 -8.48 -1.38
N GLU A 172 19.80 -7.24 -1.64
CA GLU A 172 20.62 -6.30 -2.41
C GLU A 172 21.91 -5.91 -1.69
N LEU A 173 21.86 -5.63 -0.39
CA LEU A 173 23.08 -5.33 0.38
C LEU A 173 24.08 -6.47 0.33
N TYR A 174 23.59 -7.72 0.30
CA TYR A 174 24.43 -8.90 0.11
C TYR A 174 25.04 -8.97 -1.30
N GLU A 175 24.26 -8.70 -2.36
CA GLU A 175 24.81 -8.58 -3.73
C GLU A 175 25.89 -7.50 -3.84
N LYS A 176 25.73 -6.39 -3.11
CA LYS A 176 26.72 -5.30 -3.03
C LYS A 176 27.87 -5.57 -2.07
N LYS A 177 27.90 -6.74 -1.43
CA LYS A 177 28.91 -7.15 -0.43
C LYS A 177 28.99 -6.22 0.78
N ILE A 178 27.91 -5.48 1.06
CA ILE A 178 27.75 -4.66 2.27
C ILE A 178 27.43 -5.57 3.45
N LEU A 179 26.54 -6.54 3.21
CA LEU A 179 26.32 -7.71 4.06
C LEU A 179 27.06 -8.92 3.49
N THR A 180 27.41 -9.85 4.37
CA THR A 180 28.17 -11.07 4.09
C THR A 180 27.42 -12.29 4.63
N ILE A 181 27.87 -13.48 4.25
CA ILE A 181 27.27 -14.74 4.70
C ILE A 181 27.31 -14.90 6.23
N ASN A 182 28.32 -14.29 6.88
CA ASN A 182 28.49 -14.34 8.33
C ASN A 182 27.46 -13.47 9.06
N ASP A 183 26.98 -12.40 8.44
CA ASP A 183 25.98 -11.50 9.05
C ASP A 183 24.63 -12.20 9.24
N ILE A 184 24.37 -13.27 8.48
CA ILE A 184 23.13 -14.04 8.52
C ILE A 184 23.31 -15.51 8.91
N GLY A 185 24.36 -15.81 9.68
CA GLY A 185 24.54 -17.13 10.27
C GLY A 185 24.80 -18.26 9.27
N GLY A 186 25.34 -17.95 8.08
CA GLY A 186 25.84 -18.95 7.13
C GLY A 186 24.92 -19.24 5.93
N VAL A 187 23.69 -18.72 5.89
CA VAL A 187 22.82 -18.81 4.71
C VAL A 187 23.22 -17.72 3.71
N GLY A 188 22.97 -17.88 2.40
CA GLY A 188 23.27 -16.83 1.40
C GLY A 188 22.05 -15.98 1.05
N LEU A 189 22.07 -14.66 1.25
CA LEU A 189 20.97 -13.74 0.91
C LEU A 189 20.89 -13.43 -0.61
N LYS A 190 20.80 -14.45 -1.47
CA LYS A 190 20.61 -14.22 -2.90
C LYS A 190 19.13 -13.98 -3.22
N PHE A 191 18.83 -13.05 -4.12
CA PHE A 191 17.48 -12.95 -4.71
C PHE A 191 17.02 -14.31 -5.26
N GLY A 192 15.76 -14.65 -5.01
CA GLY A 192 15.17 -15.93 -5.37
C GLY A 192 15.38 -17.07 -4.36
N SER A 193 16.13 -16.85 -3.26
CA SER A 193 16.25 -17.84 -2.19
C SER A 193 15.11 -17.68 -1.17
N ASP A 194 14.18 -18.63 -1.20
CA ASP A 194 13.09 -18.76 -0.23
C ASP A 194 13.59 -19.15 1.17
N GLU A 195 14.59 -20.04 1.26
CA GLU A 195 15.26 -20.38 2.53
C GLU A 195 15.85 -19.14 3.21
N ALA A 196 16.54 -18.29 2.44
CA ALA A 196 17.13 -17.06 2.96
C ALA A 196 16.06 -16.06 3.42
N MET A 197 14.95 -15.92 2.67
CA MET A 197 13.81 -15.10 3.07
C MET A 197 13.23 -15.59 4.40
N MET A 198 12.88 -16.88 4.51
CA MET A 198 12.27 -17.43 5.72
C MET A 198 13.20 -17.32 6.94
N THR A 199 14.50 -17.56 6.75
CA THR A 199 15.51 -17.38 7.80
C THR A 199 15.56 -15.94 8.29
N LEU A 200 15.58 -14.97 7.37
CA LEU A 200 15.66 -13.56 7.70
C LEU A 200 14.39 -13.06 8.39
N LEU A 201 13.22 -13.46 7.92
CA LEU A 201 11.94 -13.16 8.57
C LEU A 201 11.92 -13.64 10.02
N ASN A 202 12.43 -14.85 10.27
CA ASN A 202 12.54 -15.37 11.63
C ASN A 202 13.53 -14.57 12.49
N MET A 203 14.69 -14.21 11.94
CA MET A 203 15.66 -13.37 12.66
C MET A 203 15.08 -11.99 13.01
N ILE A 204 14.28 -11.40 12.12
CA ILE A 204 13.61 -10.11 12.33
C ILE A 204 12.57 -10.21 13.44
N ALA A 205 11.68 -11.20 13.36
CA ALA A 205 10.62 -11.40 14.35
C ALA A 205 11.19 -11.61 15.77
N GLU A 206 12.29 -12.35 15.88
CA GLU A 206 12.97 -12.66 17.14
C GLU A 206 14.03 -11.61 17.53
N ARG A 207 14.26 -10.57 16.70
CA ARG A 207 15.35 -9.59 16.85
C ARG A 207 16.71 -10.22 17.15
N ARG A 208 17.11 -11.23 16.36
CA ARG A 208 18.38 -11.96 16.51
C ARG A 208 19.40 -11.58 15.44
N GLY A 209 20.64 -11.30 15.85
CA GLY A 209 21.74 -10.96 14.93
C GLY A 209 21.40 -9.74 14.08
N ILE A 210 21.60 -9.83 12.76
CA ILE A 210 21.19 -8.75 11.82
C ILE A 210 19.69 -8.45 11.89
N GLY A 211 18.88 -9.41 12.34
CA GLY A 211 17.44 -9.26 12.48
C GLY A 211 17.03 -8.16 13.45
N ASP A 212 17.81 -7.88 14.49
CA ASP A 212 17.54 -6.74 15.40
C ASP A 212 17.68 -5.39 14.67
N ILE A 213 18.68 -5.28 13.80
CA ILE A 213 18.91 -4.07 12.99
C ILE A 213 17.80 -3.94 11.93
N LEU A 214 17.46 -5.03 11.25
CA LEU A 214 16.46 -5.05 10.18
C LEU A 214 15.01 -4.90 10.70
N ALA A 215 14.74 -5.25 11.95
CA ALA A 215 13.46 -5.02 12.61
C ALA A 215 13.09 -3.53 12.74
N GLU A 216 14.06 -2.63 12.52
CA GLU A 216 13.87 -1.18 12.52
C GLU A 216 13.49 -0.62 11.14
N GLU A 217 13.23 -1.50 10.15
CA GLU A 217 12.86 -1.15 8.77
C GLU A 217 14.06 -0.58 7.95
N VAL A 218 13.98 -0.58 6.61
CA VAL A 218 15.05 -0.19 5.69
C VAL A 218 15.68 1.16 5.98
N TYR A 219 14.93 2.19 6.42
CA TYR A 219 15.54 3.50 6.66
C TYR A 219 16.52 3.47 7.85
N GLU A 220 16.04 3.08 9.03
CA GLU A 220 16.87 3.04 10.23
C GLU A 220 17.92 1.93 10.15
N ALA A 221 17.57 0.77 9.58
CA ALA A 221 18.51 -0.31 9.33
C ALA A 221 19.66 0.15 8.42
N ALA A 222 19.37 0.88 7.35
CA ALA A 222 20.40 1.40 6.46
C ALA A 222 21.34 2.39 7.15
N LEU A 223 20.82 3.26 8.03
CA LEU A 223 21.65 4.17 8.81
C LEU A 223 22.58 3.43 9.78
N ARG A 224 22.06 2.38 10.45
CA ARG A 224 22.86 1.55 11.38
C ARG A 224 23.90 0.69 10.66
N ILE A 225 23.56 0.15 9.49
CA ILE A 225 24.49 -0.64 8.66
C ILE A 225 25.60 0.25 8.08
N GLY A 226 25.26 1.49 7.69
CA GLY A 226 26.20 2.42 7.08
C GLY A 226 26.65 1.95 5.68
N LYS A 227 27.90 2.24 5.30
CA LYS A 227 28.51 1.81 4.02
C LYS A 227 27.70 2.19 2.77
N GLY A 228 26.97 3.31 2.83
CA GLY A 228 26.11 3.76 1.72
C GLY A 228 24.79 2.98 1.58
N ALA A 229 24.43 2.13 2.54
CA ALA A 229 23.23 1.30 2.48
C ALA A 229 21.94 2.11 2.26
N ILE A 230 21.90 3.38 2.68
CA ILE A 230 20.75 4.27 2.49
C ILE A 230 20.33 4.46 1.03
N HIS A 231 21.26 4.31 0.07
CA HIS A 231 20.96 4.34 -1.36
C HIS A 231 19.97 3.24 -1.79
N TYR A 232 19.99 2.11 -1.08
CA TYR A 232 19.18 0.93 -1.38
C TYR A 232 17.90 0.84 -0.56
N ALA A 233 17.67 1.78 0.38
CA ALA A 233 16.48 1.79 1.22
C ALA A 233 15.28 2.41 0.47
N MET A 234 14.31 1.59 0.06
CA MET A 234 13.15 2.05 -0.70
C MET A 234 12.01 2.50 0.22
N HIS A 235 12.00 3.79 0.58
CA HIS A 235 11.05 4.35 1.55
C HIS A 235 10.63 5.79 1.21
N SER A 236 9.52 6.26 1.79
CA SER A 236 9.21 7.69 1.96
C SER A 236 8.69 7.93 3.36
N LYS A 237 9.18 8.99 4.02
CA LYS A 237 8.96 9.26 5.46
C LYS A 237 9.18 8.01 6.34
N ARG A 238 10.29 7.30 6.09
CA ARG A 238 10.70 6.06 6.75
C ARG A 238 9.75 4.85 6.63
N GLN A 239 8.64 4.96 5.90
CA GLN A 239 7.78 3.82 5.58
C GLN A 239 8.20 3.25 4.23
N SER A 240 8.42 1.94 4.15
CA SER A 240 8.80 1.26 2.91
C SER A 240 7.74 1.40 1.82
N PHE A 241 8.20 1.36 0.57
CA PHE A 241 7.33 1.39 -0.60
C PHE A 241 6.35 0.22 -0.67
N THR A 242 5.36 0.35 -1.56
CA THR A 242 4.45 -0.73 -1.96
C THR A 242 4.66 -1.05 -3.45
N GLY A 243 3.98 -2.06 -4.01
CA GLY A 243 4.38 -2.78 -5.23
C GLY A 243 4.35 -2.08 -6.59
N TRP A 244 4.38 -0.75 -6.60
CA TRP A 244 4.27 0.07 -7.79
C TRP A 244 5.60 0.76 -8.10
N GLU A 245 6.15 0.55 -9.29
CA GLU A 245 7.37 1.22 -9.75
C GLU A 245 7.12 2.71 -10.04
N PRO A 246 7.62 3.65 -9.20
CA PRO A 246 7.33 5.07 -9.35
C PRO A 246 7.91 5.70 -10.62
N ARG A 247 8.98 5.11 -11.18
CA ARG A 247 9.55 5.54 -12.47
C ARG A 247 8.69 5.14 -13.67
N GLY A 248 7.75 4.20 -13.49
CA GLY A 248 6.75 3.81 -14.48
C GLY A 248 5.36 4.38 -14.23
N MET A 249 5.13 4.98 -13.06
CA MET A 249 3.86 5.58 -12.63
C MET A 249 4.14 6.83 -11.80
N THR A 250 4.26 7.98 -12.45
CA THR A 250 4.64 9.24 -11.80
C THR A 250 3.57 9.73 -10.82
N GLY A 251 2.30 9.36 -11.01
CA GLY A 251 1.24 9.59 -10.03
C GLY A 251 1.51 8.85 -8.72
N MET A 252 1.93 7.58 -8.80
CA MET A 252 2.36 6.80 -7.63
C MET A 252 3.62 7.39 -6.98
N ALA A 253 4.54 7.95 -7.76
CA ALA A 253 5.70 8.67 -7.22
C ALA A 253 5.26 9.85 -6.34
N LEU A 254 4.31 10.66 -6.81
CA LEU A 254 3.75 11.77 -6.03
C LEU A 254 2.95 11.26 -4.82
N ALA A 255 2.17 10.19 -4.96
CA ALA A 255 1.40 9.58 -3.88
C ALA A 255 2.31 9.09 -2.75
N PHE A 256 3.40 8.39 -3.07
CA PHE A 256 4.40 7.95 -2.09
C PHE A 256 5.08 9.14 -1.41
N ALA A 257 5.48 10.15 -2.18
CA ALA A 257 6.14 11.34 -1.63
C ALA A 257 5.22 12.10 -0.66
N THR A 258 3.93 12.25 -0.97
CA THR A 258 3.03 13.17 -0.25
C THR A 258 2.18 12.52 0.83
N SER A 259 2.07 11.18 0.87
CA SER A 259 1.24 10.49 1.84
C SER A 259 1.59 10.86 3.29
N ASN A 260 0.56 11.15 4.10
CA ASN A 260 0.68 11.46 5.52
C ASN A 260 1.24 10.28 6.35
N ARG A 261 1.09 9.04 5.88
CA ARG A 261 1.61 7.85 6.59
C ARG A 261 2.95 7.34 6.03
N GLY A 262 3.60 8.11 5.16
CA GLY A 262 4.72 7.63 4.35
C GLY A 262 4.28 6.73 3.19
N ALA A 263 5.22 6.12 2.47
CA ALA A 263 4.95 5.49 1.17
C ALA A 263 3.86 4.40 1.24
N CYS A 264 2.65 4.73 0.80
CA CYS A 264 1.49 3.84 0.86
C CYS A 264 0.54 4.13 -0.29
N HIS A 265 0.21 3.12 -1.11
CA HIS A 265 -0.75 3.27 -2.22
C HIS A 265 -2.19 3.51 -1.74
N ASN A 266 -2.60 2.97 -0.59
CA ASN A 266 -3.99 3.07 -0.14
C ASN A 266 -4.32 4.48 0.39
N VAL A 267 -3.64 4.92 1.46
CA VAL A 267 -3.82 6.27 2.05
C VAL A 267 -3.14 7.37 1.22
N GLY A 268 -2.03 7.05 0.55
CA GLY A 268 -1.38 7.99 -0.38
C GLY A 268 -2.16 8.21 -1.68
N GLY A 269 -3.14 7.35 -1.98
CA GLY A 269 -3.96 7.42 -3.18
C GLY A 269 -3.39 6.57 -4.31
N TRP A 270 -4.12 5.52 -4.70
CA TRP A 270 -3.74 4.66 -5.81
C TRP A 270 -4.21 5.28 -7.13
N THR A 271 -3.25 5.59 -8.00
CA THR A 271 -3.47 6.28 -9.28
C THR A 271 -3.55 5.34 -10.47
N GLY A 272 -3.44 4.02 -10.26
CA GLY A 272 -3.43 3.03 -11.34
C GLY A 272 -4.71 3.00 -12.17
N ARG A 273 -5.84 3.45 -11.61
CA ARG A 273 -7.07 3.61 -12.39
C ARG A 273 -6.90 4.62 -13.51
N GLU A 274 -6.37 5.80 -13.22
CA GLU A 274 -6.20 6.88 -14.20
C GLU A 274 -4.97 6.68 -15.08
N GLU A 275 -3.91 6.04 -14.57
CA GLU A 275 -2.62 5.85 -15.26
C GLU A 275 -2.52 4.57 -16.09
N LEU A 276 -3.23 3.49 -15.72
CA LEU A 276 -3.11 2.18 -16.37
C LEU A 276 -4.42 1.70 -16.99
N ILE A 277 -5.56 1.95 -16.34
CA ILE A 277 -6.84 1.36 -16.76
C ILE A 277 -7.60 2.31 -17.70
N ALA A 278 -7.83 3.55 -17.26
CA ALA A 278 -8.56 4.55 -18.02
C ALA A 278 -7.65 5.39 -18.93
N GLU A 279 -6.33 5.36 -18.68
CA GLU A 279 -5.29 6.05 -19.46
C GLU A 279 -5.60 7.54 -19.71
N THR A 280 -6.25 8.20 -18.74
CA THR A 280 -6.65 9.61 -18.83
C THR A 280 -5.47 10.59 -18.72
N VAL A 281 -4.32 10.09 -18.27
CA VAL A 281 -3.06 10.84 -18.13
C VAL A 281 -1.90 9.97 -18.55
N ASP A 282 -0.85 10.57 -19.11
CA ASP A 282 0.40 9.87 -19.41
C ASP A 282 1.08 9.43 -18.10
N LYS A 283 1.26 8.12 -17.90
CA LYS A 283 1.90 7.52 -16.70
C LYS A 283 3.38 7.90 -16.52
N PHE A 284 4.05 8.36 -17.57
CA PHE A 284 5.43 8.88 -17.49
C PHE A 284 5.48 10.40 -17.34
N GLY A 285 4.38 11.11 -17.59
CA GLY A 285 4.32 12.57 -17.55
C GLY A 285 4.02 13.12 -16.14
N SER A 286 4.28 14.41 -15.91
CA SER A 286 3.96 15.08 -14.64
C SER A 286 2.58 15.74 -14.59
N LYS A 287 1.95 15.99 -15.75
CA LYS A 287 0.73 16.77 -15.87
C LYS A 287 -0.49 16.03 -15.31
N GLY A 288 -1.31 16.72 -14.52
CA GLY A 288 -2.60 16.22 -14.00
C GLY A 288 -2.47 15.25 -12.82
N LYS A 289 -1.26 14.88 -12.42
CA LYS A 289 -1.00 13.92 -11.34
C LYS A 289 -1.42 14.47 -9.98
N ALA A 290 -1.17 15.76 -9.74
CA ALA A 290 -1.45 16.41 -8.47
C ALA A 290 -2.96 16.38 -8.11
N GLN A 291 -3.83 16.68 -9.08
CA GLN A 291 -5.28 16.63 -8.88
C GLN A 291 -5.78 15.21 -8.59
N ILE A 292 -5.27 14.21 -9.33
CA ILE A 292 -5.63 12.79 -9.13
C ILE A 292 -5.25 12.35 -7.72
N VAL A 293 -4.01 12.61 -7.31
CA VAL A 293 -3.50 12.23 -5.98
C VAL A 293 -4.28 12.93 -4.87
N LYS A 294 -4.52 14.24 -4.97
CA LYS A 294 -5.34 14.99 -3.99
C LYS A 294 -6.74 14.39 -3.86
N MET A 295 -7.42 14.16 -4.99
CA MET A 295 -8.78 13.61 -5.01
C MET A 295 -8.82 12.20 -4.39
N ALA A 296 -7.84 11.35 -4.71
CA ALA A 296 -7.74 10.00 -4.15
C ALA A 296 -7.55 10.02 -2.63
N GLN A 297 -6.68 10.92 -2.13
CA GLN A 297 -6.39 11.09 -0.72
C GLN A 297 -7.59 11.67 0.07
N ASP A 298 -8.24 12.72 -0.45
CA ASP A 298 -9.44 13.30 0.18
C ASP A 298 -10.57 12.25 0.24
N THR A 299 -10.75 11.54 -0.87
CA THR A 299 -11.70 10.43 -0.94
C THR A 299 -11.38 9.37 0.11
N ARG A 300 -10.11 8.98 0.23
CA ARG A 300 -9.70 7.93 1.15
C ARG A 300 -9.93 8.34 2.60
N ALA A 301 -9.60 9.58 2.95
CA ALA A 301 -9.74 10.10 4.30
C ALA A 301 -11.18 10.03 4.83
N PHE A 302 -12.17 10.46 4.02
CA PHE A 302 -13.57 10.34 4.47
C PHE A 302 -14.04 8.88 4.48
N ILE A 303 -13.61 8.05 3.53
CA ILE A 303 -13.99 6.62 3.48
C ILE A 303 -13.45 5.83 4.66
N ASP A 304 -12.20 6.09 5.07
CA ASP A 304 -11.61 5.50 6.27
C ASP A 304 -12.38 5.91 7.53
N SER A 305 -12.86 7.16 7.58
CA SER A 305 -13.69 7.65 8.70
C SER A 305 -15.07 7.00 8.78
N LEU A 306 -15.62 6.56 7.65
CA LEU A 306 -16.90 5.81 7.62
C LEU A 306 -16.74 4.35 8.07
N GLY A 307 -15.51 3.82 8.11
CA GLY A 307 -15.25 2.42 8.44
C GLY A 307 -15.71 1.43 7.37
N ILE A 308 -15.87 1.87 6.12
CA ILE A 308 -16.28 1.00 5.00
C ILE A 308 -15.10 0.60 4.12
N CYS A 309 -15.21 -0.58 3.50
CA CYS A 309 -14.21 -1.06 2.56
C CYS A 309 -14.13 -0.17 1.30
N THR A 310 -12.91 0.03 0.79
CA THR A 310 -12.65 0.85 -0.43
C THR A 310 -13.40 0.34 -1.66
N TYR A 311 -13.58 -0.98 -1.79
CA TYR A 311 -14.28 -1.58 -2.92
C TYR A 311 -15.79 -1.32 -2.88
N MET A 312 -16.35 -1.11 -1.68
CA MET A 312 -17.76 -0.76 -1.52
C MET A 312 -18.05 0.73 -1.73
N ARG A 313 -17.01 1.57 -1.79
CA ARG A 313 -17.15 3.01 -2.01
C ARG A 313 -17.98 3.36 -3.25
N SER A 314 -17.53 2.91 -4.41
CA SER A 314 -18.15 3.22 -5.71
C SER A 314 -19.59 2.71 -5.85
N PRO A 315 -19.91 1.44 -5.52
CA PRO A 315 -21.28 0.93 -5.63
C PRO A 315 -22.24 1.57 -4.61
N LEU A 316 -21.73 2.13 -3.51
CA LEU A 316 -22.53 2.88 -2.54
C LEU A 316 -22.70 4.38 -2.91
N GLY A 317 -22.20 4.81 -4.06
CA GLY A 317 -22.38 6.18 -4.56
C GLY A 317 -21.28 7.17 -4.15
N PHE A 318 -20.27 6.74 -3.39
CA PHE A 318 -19.18 7.60 -2.91
C PHE A 318 -18.06 7.80 -3.96
N LYS A 319 -18.43 8.20 -5.18
CA LYS A 319 -17.52 8.30 -6.33
C LYS A 319 -17.59 9.67 -7.02
N GLY A 320 -16.51 10.02 -7.73
CA GLY A 320 -16.41 11.27 -8.49
C GLY A 320 -16.23 12.50 -7.60
N GLU A 321 -16.37 13.68 -8.22
CA GLU A 321 -16.19 14.98 -7.56
C GLU A 321 -17.38 15.39 -6.70
N THR A 322 -18.52 14.72 -6.84
CA THR A 322 -19.73 14.94 -6.04
C THR A 322 -20.27 13.60 -5.56
N PRO A 323 -19.59 12.98 -4.57
CA PRO A 323 -20.05 11.70 -4.03
C PRO A 323 -21.44 11.84 -3.40
N ASN A 324 -22.32 10.89 -3.71
CA ASN A 324 -23.68 10.85 -3.15
C ASN A 324 -23.60 10.42 -1.68
N ALA A 325 -24.22 11.20 -0.80
CA ALA A 325 -24.19 10.98 0.65
C ALA A 325 -25.51 10.41 1.21
N ASP A 326 -26.49 10.07 0.37
CA ASP A 326 -27.84 9.65 0.77
C ASP A 326 -27.79 8.50 1.79
N ILE A 327 -26.94 7.50 1.55
CA ILE A 327 -26.79 6.35 2.44
C ILE A 327 -26.34 6.79 3.84
N LEU A 328 -25.39 7.72 3.92
CA LEU A 328 -24.90 8.22 5.19
C LEU A 328 -25.98 9.04 5.91
N SER A 329 -26.75 9.85 5.17
CA SER A 329 -27.90 10.58 5.71
C SER A 329 -28.99 9.66 6.23
N LEU A 330 -29.27 8.54 5.55
CA LEU A 330 -30.24 7.53 5.99
C LEU A 330 -29.79 6.77 7.24
N VAL A 331 -28.47 6.61 7.43
CA VAL A 331 -27.91 5.98 8.63
C VAL A 331 -27.93 6.94 9.82
N THR A 332 -27.47 8.18 9.61
CA THR A 332 -27.15 9.11 10.71
C THR A 332 -28.23 10.15 10.99
N GLY A 333 -29.13 10.43 10.04
CA GLY A 333 -30.07 11.54 10.10
C GLY A 333 -29.45 12.92 9.82
N ILE A 334 -28.17 12.98 9.43
CA ILE A 334 -27.44 14.22 9.17
C ILE A 334 -27.28 14.42 7.66
N ASP A 335 -27.51 15.64 7.17
CA ASP A 335 -27.30 15.97 5.77
C ASP A 335 -25.82 16.21 5.44
N PHE A 336 -25.26 15.28 4.66
CA PHE A 336 -23.87 15.32 4.17
C PHE A 336 -23.73 15.75 2.71
N SER A 337 -24.81 16.23 2.08
CA SER A 337 -24.81 16.64 0.66
C SER A 337 -23.68 17.64 0.37
N ASN A 338 -22.84 17.31 -0.62
CA ASN A 338 -21.67 18.11 -1.03
C ASN A 338 -20.61 18.36 0.05
N LYS A 339 -20.64 17.64 1.18
CA LYS A 339 -19.69 17.83 2.30
C LYS A 339 -18.58 16.77 2.37
N LEU A 340 -18.74 15.61 1.72
CA LEU A 340 -17.84 14.47 1.92
C LEU A 340 -16.39 14.75 1.51
N LEU A 341 -16.15 15.37 0.35
CA LEU A 341 -14.78 15.73 -0.06
C LEU A 341 -14.19 16.84 0.80
N LEU A 342 -15.01 17.80 1.27
CA LEU A 342 -14.57 18.82 2.22
C LEU A 342 -14.15 18.19 3.57
N ILE A 343 -14.89 17.17 4.04
CA ILE A 343 -14.53 16.39 5.24
C ILE A 343 -13.20 15.65 5.00
N GLY A 344 -13.05 15.00 3.85
CA GLY A 344 -11.80 14.33 3.48
C GLY A 344 -10.61 15.27 3.44
N GLU A 345 -10.76 16.43 2.80
CA GLU A 345 -9.74 17.48 2.75
C GLU A 345 -9.39 18.00 4.15
N ARG A 346 -10.40 18.20 5.01
CA ARG A 346 -10.21 18.61 6.41
C ARG A 346 -9.36 17.60 7.18
N ILE A 347 -9.70 16.31 7.11
CA ILE A 347 -8.98 15.24 7.79
C ILE A 347 -7.54 15.18 7.29
N TYR A 348 -7.32 15.20 5.98
CA TYR A 348 -5.99 15.10 5.39
C TYR A 348 -5.09 16.29 5.78
N ASN A 349 -5.67 17.49 5.88
CA ASN A 349 -4.95 18.68 6.36
C ASN A 349 -4.68 18.62 7.87
N LEU A 350 -5.58 18.07 8.67
CA LEU A 350 -5.37 17.87 10.11
C LEU A 350 -4.21 16.90 10.36
N GLU A 351 -4.19 15.77 9.65
CA GLU A 351 -3.07 14.83 9.67
C GLU A 351 -1.75 15.51 9.25
N ARG A 352 -1.77 16.30 8.16
CA ARG A 352 -0.59 17.06 7.73
C ARG A 352 -0.13 18.04 8.80
N LEU A 353 -1.05 18.74 9.48
CA LEU A 353 -0.73 19.67 10.55
C LEU A 353 -0.06 18.97 11.73
N ILE A 354 -0.53 17.78 12.11
CA ILE A 354 0.12 16.95 13.13
C ILE A 354 1.55 16.62 12.69
N LEU A 355 1.75 16.14 11.46
CA LEU A 355 3.07 15.81 10.94
C LEU A 355 4.01 17.01 10.89
N THR A 356 3.51 18.18 10.48
CA THR A 356 4.31 19.41 10.46
C THR A 356 4.73 19.85 11.87
N LYS A 357 3.86 19.66 12.88
CA LYS A 357 4.24 19.88 14.28
C LYS A 357 5.35 18.92 14.73
N GLU A 358 5.35 17.69 14.22
CA GLU A 358 6.42 16.70 14.41
C GLU A 358 7.64 16.92 13.49
N GLY A 359 7.68 18.02 12.73
CA GLY A 359 8.84 18.44 11.94
C GLY A 359 8.86 18.00 10.48
N ILE A 360 7.78 17.38 9.98
CA ILE A 360 7.63 17.02 8.56
C ILE A 360 7.37 18.25 7.70
N THR A 361 8.22 18.45 6.70
CA THR A 361 8.11 19.54 5.72
C THR A 361 8.32 19.02 4.29
N ARG A 362 8.39 19.92 3.32
CA ARG A 362 8.70 19.61 1.92
C ARG A 362 9.93 18.72 1.74
N LYS A 363 10.95 18.84 2.59
CA LYS A 363 12.17 18.02 2.49
C LYS A 363 11.88 16.51 2.64
N ASP A 364 10.81 16.17 3.37
CA ASP A 364 10.38 14.82 3.68
C ASP A 364 9.35 14.29 2.66
N ASP A 365 8.74 15.18 1.87
CA ASP A 365 7.92 14.81 0.71
C ASP A 365 8.82 14.44 -0.48
N ASN A 366 9.62 13.39 -0.28
CA ASN A 366 10.71 13.01 -1.16
C ASN A 366 10.72 11.49 -1.39
N LEU A 367 11.54 11.07 -2.36
CA LEU A 367 11.77 9.68 -2.73
C LEU A 367 13.27 9.34 -2.64
N PRO A 368 13.64 8.05 -2.54
CA PRO A 368 15.03 7.60 -2.53
C PRO A 368 15.80 8.03 -3.78
N GLU A 369 17.11 8.15 -3.66
CA GLU A 369 17.95 8.67 -4.74
C GLU A 369 17.90 7.81 -6.00
N ARG A 370 17.90 6.47 -5.86
CA ARG A 370 17.68 5.52 -6.96
C ARG A 370 16.48 5.90 -7.83
N ILE A 371 15.35 6.23 -7.20
CA ILE A 371 14.09 6.50 -7.90
C ILE A 371 14.18 7.79 -8.73
N LYS A 372 15.00 8.75 -8.30
CA LYS A 372 15.14 10.07 -8.91
C LYS A 372 16.35 10.20 -9.86
N SER A 373 17.21 9.20 -9.92
CA SER A 373 18.49 9.27 -10.64
C SER A 373 18.74 8.10 -11.59
N GLU A 374 18.28 6.89 -11.24
CA GLU A 374 18.49 5.70 -12.04
C GLU A 374 17.36 5.51 -13.06
N LYS A 375 17.73 5.15 -14.29
CA LYS A 375 16.76 4.77 -15.32
C LYS A 375 16.23 3.36 -15.05
N ILE A 376 15.07 3.06 -15.63
CA ILE A 376 14.44 1.75 -15.56
C ILE A 376 13.89 1.38 -16.93
N LEU A 377 13.74 0.08 -17.20
CA LEU A 377 12.98 -0.38 -18.36
C LEU A 377 11.53 -0.62 -17.93
N VAL A 378 10.57 -0.09 -18.67
CA VAL A 378 9.13 -0.39 -18.54
C VAL A 378 8.66 -0.92 -19.88
N LYS A 379 8.31 -2.20 -19.94
CA LYS A 379 7.98 -2.91 -21.20
C LYS A 379 9.06 -2.76 -22.28
N GLY A 380 10.33 -2.78 -21.88
CA GLY A 380 11.48 -2.59 -22.77
C GLY A 380 11.77 -1.14 -23.17
N VAL A 381 10.95 -0.17 -22.75
CA VAL A 381 11.18 1.26 -22.98
C VAL A 381 11.96 1.83 -21.80
N GLU A 382 13.10 2.48 -22.08
CA GLU A 382 13.87 3.18 -21.06
C GLU A 382 13.12 4.44 -20.61
N THR A 383 12.87 4.53 -19.30
CA THR A 383 12.21 5.69 -18.67
C THR A 383 12.98 6.12 -17.42
N ARG A 384 12.68 7.33 -16.96
CA ARG A 384 13.25 7.93 -15.74
C ARG A 384 12.19 8.77 -15.05
N PHE A 385 12.34 8.86 -13.74
CA PHE A 385 11.72 9.88 -12.92
C PHE A 385 12.84 10.68 -12.28
N ASP A 386 12.72 11.99 -12.24
CA ASP A 386 13.78 12.83 -11.66
C ASP A 386 13.26 13.88 -10.69
N ASN A 387 14.21 14.53 -10.01
CA ASN A 387 13.88 15.54 -9.02
C ASN A 387 13.12 16.72 -9.64
N THR A 388 13.39 17.09 -10.90
CA THR A 388 12.68 18.19 -11.57
C THR A 388 11.20 17.86 -11.73
N MET A 389 10.88 16.63 -12.17
CA MET A 389 9.50 16.15 -12.25
C MET A 389 8.83 16.13 -10.87
N LEU A 390 9.52 15.61 -9.85
CA LEU A 390 9.00 15.59 -8.48
C LEU A 390 8.68 17.00 -7.97
N GLN A 391 9.62 17.94 -8.10
CA GLN A 391 9.40 19.32 -7.64
C GLN A 391 8.27 20.02 -8.40
N THR A 392 8.14 19.76 -9.71
CA THR A 392 7.04 20.29 -10.53
C THR A 392 5.68 19.81 -9.99
N MET A 393 5.55 18.49 -9.77
CA MET A 393 4.31 17.92 -9.25
C MET A 393 4.02 18.34 -7.82
N LEU A 394 5.03 18.46 -6.96
CA LEU A 394 4.87 18.95 -5.58
C LEU A 394 4.36 20.40 -5.54
N ASN A 395 4.86 21.27 -6.42
CA ASN A 395 4.39 22.65 -6.50
C ASN A 395 2.90 22.73 -6.89
N GLU A 396 2.50 21.98 -7.92
CA GLU A 396 1.10 21.89 -8.32
C GLU A 396 0.24 21.32 -7.18
N TYR A 397 0.71 20.24 -6.54
CA TYR A 397 0.02 19.58 -5.44
C TYR A 397 -0.15 20.49 -4.21
N TYR A 398 0.87 21.23 -3.78
CA TYR A 398 0.76 22.17 -2.66
C TYR A 398 -0.18 23.33 -2.98
N SER A 399 -0.12 23.87 -4.20
CA SER A 399 -1.06 24.89 -4.64
C SER A 399 -2.51 24.40 -4.55
N LEU A 400 -2.80 23.20 -5.09
CA LEU A 400 -4.14 22.59 -5.02
C LEU A 400 -4.57 22.27 -3.59
N ARG A 401 -3.63 21.93 -2.72
CA ARG A 401 -3.86 21.66 -1.29
C ARG A 401 -4.06 22.92 -0.46
N GLY A 402 -3.71 24.10 -0.98
CA GLY A 402 -3.66 25.34 -0.20
C GLY A 402 -2.54 25.33 0.85
N TRP A 403 -1.38 24.80 0.48
CA TRP A 403 -0.18 24.73 1.32
C TRP A 403 0.88 25.73 0.83
N ASP A 404 1.73 26.19 1.74
CA ASP A 404 2.88 27.03 1.40
C ASP A 404 3.99 26.23 0.69
N GLU A 405 5.04 26.92 0.25
CA GLU A 405 6.17 26.30 -0.43
C GLU A 405 6.94 25.28 0.43
N ARG A 406 6.76 25.30 1.76
CA ARG A 406 7.35 24.34 2.70
C ARG A 406 6.44 23.13 2.91
N GLY A 407 5.30 23.08 2.23
CA GLY A 407 4.30 22.02 2.34
C GLY A 407 3.50 22.10 3.64
N ILE A 408 3.31 23.31 4.18
CA ILE A 408 2.54 23.55 5.41
C ILE A 408 1.17 24.13 5.03
N PRO A 409 0.04 23.60 5.54
CA PRO A 409 -1.27 24.20 5.32
C PRO A 409 -1.29 25.67 5.71
N THR A 410 -1.77 26.55 4.82
CA THR A 410 -1.84 27.99 5.11
C THR A 410 -2.92 28.30 6.14
N LYS A 411 -2.82 29.46 6.80
CA LYS A 411 -3.83 29.90 7.78
C LYS A 411 -5.21 30.01 7.12
N GLU A 412 -5.27 30.52 5.90
CA GLU A 412 -6.50 30.66 5.12
C GLU A 412 -7.14 29.29 4.85
N THR A 413 -6.33 28.29 4.50
CA THR A 413 -6.79 26.91 4.31
C THR A 413 -7.30 26.31 5.61
N LEU A 414 -6.57 26.48 6.72
CA LEU A 414 -6.98 25.95 8.03
C LEU A 414 -8.28 26.59 8.53
N GLN A 415 -8.48 27.90 8.30
CA GLN A 415 -9.72 28.60 8.62
C GLN A 415 -10.89 28.12 7.75
N ARG A 416 -10.68 27.98 6.42
CA ARG A 416 -11.69 27.43 5.50
C ARG A 416 -12.12 26.02 5.88
N LEU A 417 -11.21 25.24 6.46
CA LEU A 417 -11.44 23.86 6.87
C LEU A 417 -11.84 23.71 8.33
N ASP A 418 -12.06 24.79 9.09
CA ASP A 418 -12.44 24.74 10.52
C ASP A 418 -11.49 23.91 11.40
N VAL A 419 -10.18 24.01 11.16
CA VAL A 419 -9.13 23.28 11.92
C VAL A 419 -8.08 24.23 12.53
N LEU A 420 -8.36 25.53 12.57
CA LEU A 420 -7.54 26.54 13.25
C LEU A 420 -7.87 26.64 14.73
#